data_AF-A0A182T6H3-F1
#
_entry.id   AF-A0A182T6H3-F1
#
_cell.length_a   1.000
_cell.length_b   1.000
_cell.length_c   1.000
_cell.angle_alpha   90.00
_cell.angle_beta   90.00
_cell.angle_gamma   90.00
#
_symmetry.space_group_name_H-M   'P 1'
#
loop_
_entity.id
_entity.type
_entity.pdbx_description
1 polymer ?
#
loop_
_entity_poly.entity_id
_entity_poly.type
_entity_poly.pdbx_seq_one_letter_code
_entity_poly.pdbx_strand_id
1 'polypeptide(L)'
;MMLNKLNPRWDAYDRRNSFWLQLVCLKHLGLWPPEDSDQATRNRYIAYGWFLRVVFLHLYALTQALYFKDVKDINDIANALFVLMTQVTLIYKLEKFNYNISRIQACLRKLNCTLYHPKQQEEYGPVLRSMSGVFWLMIFLMFVAIFTIIMWLVSPAFDKD
;
A
#
# COMPACT_ATOMS: atom_id res chain seq x y z
N MET A 1 27.77 0.97 -14.89
CA MET A 1 27.12 1.47 -16.12
C MET A 1 25.97 0.56 -16.63
N MET A 2 25.41 -0.37 -15.82
CA MET A 2 24.34 -1.30 -16.26
C MET A 2 22.93 -0.98 -15.74
N LEU A 3 22.75 -0.01 -14.83
CA LEU A 3 21.44 0.32 -14.24
C LEU A 3 20.49 1.05 -15.21
N ASN A 4 20.99 1.67 -16.29
CA ASN A 4 20.13 2.38 -17.26
C ASN A 4 19.26 1.44 -18.12
N LYS A 5 19.60 0.15 -18.22
CA LYS A 5 18.79 -0.83 -18.97
C LYS A 5 17.59 -1.37 -18.18
N LEU A 6 17.59 -1.19 -16.87
CA LEU A 6 16.49 -1.61 -15.98
C LEU A 6 15.45 -0.50 -15.76
N ASN A 7 15.68 0.70 -16.31
CA ASN A 7 14.73 1.78 -16.11
C ASN A 7 13.51 1.55 -17.03
N PRO A 8 12.28 1.48 -16.48
CA PRO A 8 11.10 1.35 -17.30
C PRO A 8 11.03 2.50 -18.30
N ARG A 9 10.56 2.22 -19.52
CA ARG A 9 10.32 3.26 -20.52
C ARG A 9 9.11 4.08 -20.07
N TRP A 10 9.38 5.13 -19.32
CA TRP A 10 8.37 6.06 -18.84
C TRP A 10 7.91 6.98 -19.96
N ASP A 11 6.61 7.20 -20.04
CA ASP A 11 6.03 8.30 -20.79
C ASP A 11 5.95 9.52 -19.87
N ALA A 12 6.61 10.62 -20.25
CA ALA A 12 6.59 11.85 -19.47
C ALA A 12 5.21 12.53 -19.43
N TYR A 13 4.32 12.17 -20.36
CA TYR A 13 2.93 12.62 -20.40
C TYR A 13 2.01 11.78 -19.52
N ASP A 14 2.35 10.51 -19.25
CA ASP A 14 1.57 9.65 -18.36
C ASP A 14 2.32 9.38 -17.04
N ARG A 15 2.36 10.42 -16.20
CA ARG A 15 3.03 10.36 -14.89
C ARG A 15 2.42 9.31 -13.97
N ARG A 16 1.13 9.00 -14.13
CA ARG A 16 0.43 7.97 -13.37
C ARG A 16 1.08 6.59 -13.51
N ASN A 17 1.74 6.28 -14.62
CA ASN A 17 2.40 4.98 -14.82
C ASN A 17 3.48 4.70 -13.77
N SER A 18 4.11 5.73 -13.21
CA SER A 18 5.09 5.54 -12.11
C SER A 18 4.47 4.92 -10.84
N PHE A 19 3.15 5.07 -10.66
CA PHE A 19 2.38 4.52 -9.53
C PHE A 19 1.64 3.22 -9.89
N TRP A 20 1.80 2.69 -11.11
CA TRP A 20 0.97 1.59 -11.63
C TRP A 20 0.96 0.37 -10.70
N LEU A 21 2.13 -0.07 -10.23
CA LEU A 21 2.26 -1.22 -9.31
C LEU A 21 1.41 -1.01 -8.04
N GLN A 22 1.48 0.18 -7.45
CA GLN A 22 0.76 0.51 -6.23
C GLN A 22 -0.74 0.54 -6.49
N LEU A 23 -1.17 1.12 -7.61
CA LEU A 23 -2.57 1.14 -8.01
C LEU A 23 -3.10 -0.28 -8.22
N VAL A 24 -2.30 -1.19 -8.78
CA VAL A 24 -2.66 -2.60 -8.93
C VAL A 24 -2.83 -3.26 -7.56
N CYS A 25 -1.87 -3.09 -6.64
CA CYS A 25 -1.99 -3.62 -5.28
C CYS A 25 -3.23 -3.08 -4.56
N LEU A 26 -3.46 -1.76 -4.60
CA LEU A 26 -4.62 -1.12 -3.97
C LEU A 26 -5.94 -1.59 -4.59
N LYS A 27 -5.97 -1.82 -5.91
CA LYS A 27 -7.14 -2.37 -6.61
C LYS A 27 -7.45 -3.79 -6.14
N HIS A 28 -6.45 -4.66 -6.03
CA HIS A 28 -6.65 -6.04 -5.57
C HIS A 28 -7.04 -6.10 -4.08
N LEU A 29 -6.55 -5.18 -3.26
CA LEU A 29 -6.89 -5.11 -1.83
C LEU A 29 -8.26 -4.47 -1.54
N GLY A 30 -9.04 -4.11 -2.56
CA GLY A 30 -10.36 -3.49 -2.35
C GLY A 30 -10.27 -2.04 -1.83
N LEU A 31 -9.15 -1.36 -2.05
CA LEU A 31 -8.86 -0.01 -1.55
C LEU A 31 -8.96 1.07 -2.63
N TRP A 32 -9.04 0.68 -3.90
CA TRP A 32 -9.07 1.61 -5.03
C TRP A 32 -10.35 1.45 -5.86
N PRO A 33 -11.45 2.13 -5.48
CA PRO A 33 -12.71 1.99 -6.19
C PRO A 33 -12.57 2.45 -7.64
N PRO A 34 -13.10 1.69 -8.62
CA PRO A 34 -13.13 2.12 -10.01
C PRO A 34 -13.98 3.39 -10.15
N GLU A 35 -13.45 4.39 -10.86
CA GLU A 35 -14.12 5.69 -11.06
C GLU A 35 -15.16 5.62 -12.19
N ASP A 36 -14.89 4.84 -13.24
CA ASP A 36 -15.69 4.79 -14.48
C ASP A 36 -16.67 3.59 -14.53
N SER A 37 -16.98 2.97 -13.39
CA SER A 37 -17.87 1.81 -13.33
C SER A 37 -19.28 2.17 -12.89
N ASP A 38 -20.28 1.40 -13.35
CA ASP A 38 -21.66 1.48 -12.87
C ASP A 38 -21.76 1.45 -11.34
N GLN A 39 -22.77 2.14 -10.81
CA GLN A 39 -23.02 2.24 -9.36
C GLN A 39 -23.12 0.87 -8.68
N ALA A 40 -23.71 -0.12 -9.36
CA ALA A 40 -23.83 -1.49 -8.85
C ALA A 40 -22.45 -2.17 -8.72
N THR A 41 -21.59 -2.03 -9.72
CA THR A 41 -20.22 -2.57 -9.72
C THR A 41 -19.37 -1.90 -8.64
N ARG A 42 -19.52 -0.58 -8.49
CA ARG A 42 -18.84 0.18 -7.44
C ARG A 42 -19.28 -0.27 -6.03
N ASN A 43 -20.57 -0.47 -5.82
CA ASN A 43 -21.09 -0.96 -4.53
C ASN A 43 -20.58 -2.36 -4.20
N ARG A 44 -20.53 -3.28 -5.20
CA ARG A 44 -19.94 -4.61 -5.03
C ARG A 44 -18.46 -4.54 -4.66
N TYR A 45 -17.71 -3.66 -5.31
CA TYR A 45 -16.29 -3.46 -5.00
C TYR A 45 -16.07 -2.90 -3.59
N ILE A 46 -16.91 -1.95 -3.15
CA ILE A 46 -16.86 -1.42 -1.78
C ILE A 46 -17.19 -2.52 -0.77
N ALA A 47 -18.20 -3.35 -1.04
CA ALA A 47 -18.54 -4.50 -0.19
C ALA A 47 -17.38 -5.51 -0.11
N TYR A 48 -16.73 -5.81 -1.24
CA TYR A 48 -15.53 -6.63 -1.28
C TYR A 48 -14.39 -6.05 -0.44
N GLY A 49 -14.10 -4.75 -0.58
CA GLY A 49 -13.08 -4.07 0.22
C GLY A 49 -13.38 -4.05 1.71
N TRP A 50 -14.66 -3.89 2.09
CA TRP A 50 -15.11 -4.00 3.47
C TRP A 50 -14.94 -5.42 4.02
N PHE A 51 -15.33 -6.43 3.24
CA PHE A 51 -15.17 -7.83 3.60
C PHE A 51 -13.69 -8.16 3.90
N LEU A 52 -12.78 -7.76 3.01
CA LEU A 52 -11.34 -7.96 3.24
C LEU A 52 -10.85 -7.29 4.54
N ARG A 53 -11.32 -6.06 4.84
CA ARG A 53 -10.93 -5.36 6.08
C ARG A 53 -11.46 -6.03 7.33
N VAL A 54 -12.69 -6.53 7.30
CA VAL A 54 -13.27 -7.24 8.43
C VAL A 54 -12.50 -8.54 8.68
N VAL A 55 -12.28 -9.33 7.63
CA VAL A 55 -11.63 -10.65 7.73
C VAL A 55 -10.15 -10.54 8.08
N PHE A 56 -9.39 -9.66 7.44
CA PHE A 56 -7.94 -9.63 7.63
C PHE A 56 -7.47 -8.63 8.67
N LEU A 57 -8.17 -7.51 8.89
CA LEU A 57 -7.73 -6.53 9.89
C LEU A 57 -8.46 -6.66 11.22
N HIS A 58 -9.79 -6.66 11.20
CA HIS A 58 -10.59 -6.58 12.42
C HIS A 58 -10.66 -7.91 13.15
N LEU A 59 -10.85 -9.01 12.42
CA LEU A 59 -10.82 -10.35 13.02
C LEU A 59 -9.45 -10.64 13.62
N TYR A 60 -8.36 -10.28 12.93
CA TYR A 60 -7.01 -10.41 13.48
C TYR A 60 -6.84 -9.59 14.77
N ALA A 61 -7.23 -8.32 14.77
CA ALA A 61 -7.18 -7.47 15.97
C ALA A 61 -8.02 -8.05 17.12
N LEU A 62 -9.19 -8.63 16.81
CA LEU A 62 -10.05 -9.29 17.80
C LEU A 62 -9.40 -10.55 18.37
N THR A 63 -8.78 -11.39 17.54
CA THR A 63 -8.04 -12.57 18.01
C THR A 63 -6.87 -12.19 18.90
N GLN A 64 -6.16 -11.09 18.60
CA GLN A 64 -5.11 -10.57 19.47
C GLN A 64 -5.66 -10.05 20.80
N ALA A 65 -6.78 -9.32 20.78
CA ALA A 65 -7.43 -8.85 21.99
C ALA A 65 -7.91 -10.01 22.89
N LEU A 66 -8.37 -11.12 22.30
CA LEU A 66 -8.71 -12.33 23.05
C LEU A 66 -7.47 -13.01 23.64
N TYR A 67 -6.35 -13.05 22.92
CA TYR A 67 -5.10 -13.62 23.42
C TYR A 67 -4.63 -12.96 24.72
N PHE A 68 -4.80 -11.63 24.87
CA PHE A 68 -4.50 -10.91 26.11
C PHE A 68 -5.25 -11.41 27.34
N LYS A 69 -6.41 -12.06 27.17
CA LYS A 69 -7.21 -12.56 28.30
C LYS A 69 -6.54 -13.76 28.99
N ASP A 70 -5.76 -14.53 28.25
CA ASP A 70 -5.23 -15.83 28.70
C ASP A 70 -3.73 -15.79 29.06
N VAL A 71 -3.03 -14.69 28.77
CA VAL A 71 -1.59 -14.54 29.05
C VAL A 71 -1.35 -14.08 30.50
N LYS A 72 -0.46 -14.77 31.21
CA LYS A 72 -0.02 -14.42 32.57
C LYS A 72 1.39 -13.82 32.63
N ASP A 73 2.20 -14.04 31.60
CA ASP A 73 3.60 -13.61 31.57
C ASP A 73 3.77 -12.20 30.99
N ILE A 74 4.53 -11.35 31.70
CA ILE A 74 4.76 -9.95 31.32
C ILE A 74 5.43 -9.83 29.95
N ASN A 75 6.33 -10.77 29.61
CA ASN A 75 7.04 -10.76 28.32
C ASN A 75 6.09 -11.02 27.15
N ASP A 76 5.17 -11.97 27.31
CA ASP A 76 4.17 -12.30 26.30
C ASP A 76 3.14 -11.18 26.14
N ILE A 77 2.78 -10.51 27.24
CA ILE A 77 1.95 -9.29 27.20
C ILE A 77 2.65 -8.19 26.40
N ALA A 78 3.94 -7.97 26.61
CA ALA A 78 4.70 -6.93 25.89
C ALA A 78 4.77 -7.23 24.39
N ASN A 79 5.04 -8.48 24.01
CA ASN A 79 5.06 -8.91 22.61
C ASN A 79 3.68 -8.78 21.95
N ALA A 80 2.62 -9.25 22.61
CA ALA A 80 1.26 -9.10 22.12
C ALA A 80 0.86 -7.63 21.95
N LEU A 81 1.33 -6.75 22.85
CA LEU A 81 1.03 -5.31 22.81
C LEU A 81 1.75 -4.61 21.67
N PHE A 82 3.00 -4.99 21.42
CA PHE A 82 3.72 -4.52 20.26
C PHE A 82 2.96 -4.84 18.98
N VAL A 83 2.55 -6.10 18.80
CA VAL A 83 1.83 -6.51 17.59
C VAL A 83 0.46 -5.81 17.49
N LEU A 84 -0.29 -5.72 18.59
CA LEU A 84 -1.58 -5.01 18.61
C LEU A 84 -1.42 -3.52 18.22
N MET A 85 -0.39 -2.84 18.73
CA MET A 85 -0.13 -1.44 18.40
C MET A 85 0.23 -1.25 16.92
N THR A 86 1.00 -2.17 16.33
CA THR A 86 1.28 -2.14 14.89
C THR A 86 0.01 -2.33 14.06
N GLN A 87 -0.89 -3.22 14.50
CA GLN A 87 -2.17 -3.46 13.84
C GLN A 87 -3.12 -2.27 13.94
N VAL A 88 -3.24 -1.65 15.12
CA VAL A 88 -4.06 -0.44 15.32
C VAL A 88 -3.55 0.70 14.44
N THR A 89 -2.23 0.87 14.36
CA THR A 89 -1.62 1.89 13.49
C THR A 89 -1.93 1.64 12.02
N LEU A 90 -1.91 0.38 11.58
CA LEU A 90 -2.29 -0.02 10.22
C LEU A 90 -3.76 0.30 9.95
N ILE A 91 -4.67 -0.08 10.84
CA ILE A 91 -6.11 0.21 10.73
C ILE A 91 -6.33 1.72 10.61
N TYR A 92 -5.72 2.52 11.49
CA TYR A 92 -5.85 3.97 11.47
C TYR A 92 -5.39 4.58 10.14
N LYS A 93 -4.21 4.18 9.65
CA LYS A 93 -3.68 4.63 8.35
C LYS A 93 -4.62 4.25 7.21
N LEU A 94 -5.17 3.03 7.24
CA LEU A 94 -6.06 2.52 6.22
C LEU A 94 -7.40 3.28 6.20
N GLU A 95 -7.98 3.55 7.36
CA GLU A 95 -9.22 4.33 7.47
C GLU A 95 -9.03 5.77 6.99
N LYS A 96 -7.92 6.41 7.37
CA LYS A 96 -7.58 7.74 6.87
C LYS A 96 -7.34 7.76 5.36
N PHE A 97 -6.70 6.72 4.82
CA PHE A 97 -6.50 6.57 3.38
C PHE A 97 -7.85 6.45 2.65
N ASN A 98 -8.74 5.58 3.14
CA ASN A 98 -10.05 5.37 2.54
C ASN A 98 -10.96 6.59 2.62
N TYR A 99 -10.96 7.30 3.75
CA TYR A 99 -11.71 8.55 3.89
C TYR A 99 -11.26 9.60 2.86
N ASN A 100 -9.97 9.64 2.55
CA ASN A 100 -9.40 10.61 1.60
C ASN A 100 -9.25 10.07 0.17
N ILE A 101 -9.78 8.88 -0.14
CA ILE A 101 -9.51 8.22 -1.42
C ILE A 101 -9.95 9.07 -2.62
N SER A 102 -11.09 9.76 -2.50
CA SER A 102 -11.60 10.67 -3.54
C SER A 102 -10.66 11.85 -3.81
N ARG A 103 -10.05 12.41 -2.75
CA ARG A 103 -9.07 13.49 -2.86
C ARG A 103 -7.77 13.00 -3.48
N ILE A 104 -7.33 11.80 -3.10
CA ILE A 104 -6.12 11.17 -3.64
C ILE A 104 -6.31 10.86 -5.13
N GLN A 105 -7.45 10.30 -5.50
CA GLN A 105 -7.84 10.06 -6.89
C GLN A 105 -7.88 11.34 -7.71
N ALA A 106 -8.48 12.41 -7.19
CA ALA A 106 -8.48 13.72 -7.84
C ALA A 106 -7.06 14.29 -8.02
N CYS A 107 -6.16 14.06 -7.06
CA CYS A 107 -4.76 14.46 -7.17
C CYS A 107 -4.03 13.69 -8.29
N LEU A 108 -4.21 12.36 -8.35
CA LEU A 108 -3.65 11.53 -9.43
C LEU A 108 -4.20 11.92 -10.80
N ARG A 109 -5.47 12.36 -10.88
CA ARG A 109 -6.05 12.85 -12.13
C ARG A 109 -5.39 14.16 -12.57
N LYS A 110 -5.16 15.08 -11.62
CA LYS A 110 -4.46 16.35 -11.87
C LYS A 110 -3.04 16.14 -12.37
N LEU A 111 -2.36 15.08 -11.92
CA LEU A 111 -1.01 14.74 -12.37
C LEU A 111 -0.90 14.45 -13.88
N ASN A 112 -2.00 14.04 -14.53
CA ASN A 112 -2.09 13.84 -15.98
C ASN A 112 -2.71 15.04 -16.72
N CYS A 113 -2.91 16.19 -16.05
CA CYS A 113 -3.36 17.40 -16.73
C CYS A 113 -2.23 18.03 -17.54
N THR A 114 -2.60 18.69 -18.65
CA THR A 114 -1.69 19.41 -19.56
C THR A 114 -0.82 20.46 -18.88
N LEU A 115 -1.26 20.99 -17.73
CA LEU A 115 -0.47 21.92 -16.91
C LEU A 115 0.82 21.29 -16.36
N TYR A 116 0.81 19.99 -16.07
CA TYR A 116 1.96 19.24 -15.55
C TYR A 116 2.69 18.48 -16.66
N HIS A 117 2.33 18.64 -17.92
CA HIS A 117 3.13 18.05 -19.01
C HIS A 117 4.37 18.91 -19.26
N PRO A 118 5.54 18.29 -19.53
CA PRO A 118 6.73 19.04 -19.89
C PRO A 118 6.47 19.81 -21.18
N LYS A 119 6.70 21.13 -21.15
CA LYS A 119 6.50 22.02 -22.31
C LYS A 119 7.80 22.22 -23.09
N GLN A 120 8.93 22.13 -22.39
CA GLN A 120 10.27 22.31 -22.96
C GLN A 120 11.05 20.99 -22.89
N GLN A 121 11.93 20.75 -23.87
CA GLN A 121 12.76 19.53 -23.91
C GLN A 121 13.63 19.34 -22.66
N GLU A 122 14.04 20.43 -22.01
CA GLU A 122 14.86 20.40 -20.79
C GLU A 122 14.09 19.85 -19.57
N GLU A 123 12.76 19.97 -19.55
CA GLU A 123 11.92 19.52 -18.44
C GLU A 123 11.69 17.99 -18.45
N TYR A 124 11.92 17.32 -19.57
CA TYR A 124 11.69 15.87 -19.70
C TYR A 124 12.64 15.07 -18.79
N GLY A 125 13.91 15.44 -18.76
CA GLY A 125 14.93 14.74 -17.96
C GLY A 125 14.59 14.67 -16.47
N PRO A 126 14.31 15.81 -15.80
CA PRO A 126 13.88 15.86 -14.40
C PRO A 126 12.59 15.09 -14.13
N VAL A 127 11.59 15.18 -15.00
CA VAL A 127 10.31 14.46 -14.86
C VAL A 127 10.51 12.95 -14.89
N LEU A 128 11.27 12.45 -15.88
CA LEU A 128 11.58 11.03 -16.02
C LEU A 128 12.39 10.51 -14.82
N ARG A 129 13.35 11.30 -14.32
CA ARG A 129 14.13 10.96 -13.11
C ARG A 129 13.23 10.87 -11.88
N SER A 130 12.29 11.80 -11.71
CA SER A 130 11.33 11.78 -10.60
C SER A 130 10.44 10.54 -10.66
N MET A 131 9.88 10.22 -11.83
CA MET A 131 9.06 9.00 -12.04
C MET A 131 9.84 7.72 -11.71
N SER A 132 11.09 7.64 -12.16
CA SER A 132 11.97 6.51 -11.87
C SER A 132 12.28 6.42 -10.37
N GLY A 133 12.53 7.56 -9.72
CA GLY A 133 12.80 7.62 -8.28
C GLY A 133 11.62 7.14 -7.44
N VAL A 134 10.40 7.57 -7.77
CA VAL A 134 9.18 7.10 -7.11
C VAL A 134 9.03 5.58 -7.30
N PHE A 135 9.16 5.09 -8.52
CA PHE A 135 9.01 3.66 -8.80
C PHE A 135 10.02 2.80 -8.02
N TRP A 136 11.30 3.18 -8.02
CA TRP A 136 12.34 2.45 -7.30
C TRP A 136 12.18 2.51 -5.79
N LEU A 137 11.81 3.69 -5.25
CA LEU A 137 11.51 3.83 -3.83
C LEU A 137 10.38 2.86 -3.42
N MET A 138 9.37 2.70 -4.27
CA MET A 138 8.25 1.80 -3.98
C MET A 138 8.63 0.33 -4.07
N ILE A 139 9.44 -0.07 -5.06
CA ILE A 139 10.00 -1.43 -5.11
C ILE A 139 10.79 -1.72 -3.85
N PHE A 140 11.63 -0.78 -3.42
CA PHE A 140 12.43 -0.94 -2.21
C PHE A 140 11.55 -1.11 -0.97
N LEU A 141 10.54 -0.26 -0.77
CA LEU A 141 9.62 -0.37 0.37
C LEU A 141 8.83 -1.69 0.34
N MET A 142 8.38 -2.14 -0.84
CA MET A 142 7.66 -3.39 -1.00
C MET A 142 8.55 -4.61 -0.69
N PHE A 143 9.81 -4.57 -1.15
CA PHE A 143 10.80 -5.59 -0.82
C PHE A 143 11.04 -5.68 0.68
N VAL A 144 11.25 -4.54 1.36
CA VAL A 144 11.44 -4.49 2.81
C VAL A 144 10.21 -5.04 3.55
N ALA A 145 9.00 -4.70 3.10
CA ALA A 145 7.77 -5.21 3.69
C ALA A 145 7.64 -6.73 3.55
N ILE A 146 7.86 -7.28 2.35
CA ILE A 146 7.82 -8.73 2.10
C ILE A 146 8.92 -9.44 2.90
N PHE A 147 10.12 -8.90 2.92
CA PHE A 147 11.24 -9.44 3.69
C PHE A 147 10.91 -9.51 5.19
N THR A 148 10.30 -8.45 5.72
CA THR A 148 9.84 -8.41 7.11
C THR A 148 8.81 -9.51 7.36
N ILE A 149 7.82 -9.66 6.50
CA ILE A 149 6.80 -10.72 6.62
C ILE A 149 7.44 -12.11 6.61
N ILE A 150 8.39 -12.36 5.70
CA ILE A 150 9.10 -13.64 5.62
C ILE A 150 9.89 -13.89 6.91
N MET A 151 10.58 -12.88 7.44
CA MET A 151 11.30 -13.01 8.71
C MET A 151 10.35 -13.37 9.86
N TRP A 152 9.21 -12.68 9.98
CA TRP A 152 8.21 -13.01 11.00
C TRP A 152 7.59 -14.39 10.81
N LEU A 153 7.42 -14.86 9.57
CA LEU A 153 6.90 -16.19 9.28
C LEU A 153 7.89 -17.30 9.65
N VAL A 154 9.19 -17.06 9.44
CA VAL A 154 10.23 -18.07 9.62
C VAL A 154 10.81 -18.03 11.05
N SER A 155 10.71 -16.91 11.78
CA SER A 155 11.21 -16.79 13.17
C SER A 155 10.75 -17.95 14.07
N PRO A 156 9.46 -18.34 14.11
CA PRO A 156 9.00 -19.43 14.96
C PRO A 156 9.58 -20.81 14.58
N ALA A 157 10.05 -20.99 13.35
CA ALA A 157 10.67 -22.25 12.92
C ALA A 157 12.12 -22.39 13.42
N PHE A 158 12.75 -21.28 13.84
CA PHE A 158 14.10 -21.25 14.40
C PHE A 158 14.11 -21.06 15.91
N ASP A 159 12.98 -20.69 16.52
CA ASP A 159 12.77 -20.78 17.95
C ASP A 159 12.74 -22.26 18.34
N LYS A 160 13.91 -22.79 18.71
CA LYS A 160 14.04 -24.09 19.35
C LYS A 160 13.59 -23.93 20.80
N ASP A 161 12.68 -24.81 21.24
CA ASP A 161 12.41 -25.06 22.65
C ASP A 161 13.72 -25.15 23.48
#